data_AF-A0A959NGJ2-F1
#
_entry.id   AF-A0A959NGJ2-F1
#
_cell.length_a   1.000
_cell.length_b   1.000
_cell.length_c   1.000
_cell.angle_alpha   90.00
_cell.angle_beta   90.00
_cell.angle_gamma   90.00
#
_symmetry.space_group_name_H-M   'P 1'
#
loop_
_entity.id
_entity.type
_entity.pdbx_description
1 polymer ?
#
loop_
_entity_poly.entity_id
_entity_poly.type
_entity_poly.pdbx_seq_one_letter_code
_entity_poly.pdbx_strand_id
1 'polypeptide(L)'
;MSAIFPLIGVVKNYDWGGHDFIPSLLGIKNENQLPFAEYWLGTHALGPSTIELPNGDTKPFTSLGNSLPFLLKMLDVKEMLSIQVHPSSEVAEKGFMREEKEGIALTATNRVYKDRFHKPELMVALSDFWLLQGFRPAKEIAALLNEIDEFKSLIPVFEKGGVQALYRFVMEMP
;
A
#
# COMPACT_ATOMS: atom_id res chain seq x y z
N MET A 1 24.09 18.42 -21.45
CA MET A 1 23.24 17.53 -22.26
C MET A 1 22.38 16.73 -21.32
N SER A 2 21.08 16.65 -21.57
CA SER A 2 20.20 15.72 -20.87
C SER A 2 20.39 14.34 -21.50
N ALA A 3 20.70 13.33 -20.69
CA ALA A 3 20.79 11.94 -21.12
C ALA A 3 19.64 11.15 -20.48
N ILE A 4 19.11 10.16 -21.20
CA ILE A 4 18.05 9.27 -20.73
C ILE A 4 18.69 7.92 -20.41
N PHE A 5 18.42 7.40 -19.22
CA PHE A 5 18.94 6.11 -18.75
C PHE A 5 17.78 5.21 -18.32
N PRO A 6 17.83 3.89 -18.58
CA PRO A 6 16.90 2.95 -17.99
C PRO A 6 16.95 3.00 -16.46
N LEU A 7 15.77 2.99 -15.83
CA LEU A 7 15.63 2.87 -14.38
C LEU A 7 15.19 1.43 -14.07
N ILE A 8 15.98 0.74 -13.26
CA ILE A 8 15.72 -0.63 -12.84
C ILE A 8 15.18 -0.60 -11.41
N GLY A 9 13.94 -1.02 -11.25
CA GLY A 9 13.25 -1.13 -9.97
C GLY A 9 13.56 -2.40 -9.18
N VAL A 10 12.89 -2.52 -8.04
CA VAL A 10 13.02 -3.66 -7.11
C VAL A 10 11.70 -4.41 -7.04
N VAL A 11 11.73 -5.72 -7.30
CA VAL A 11 10.58 -6.61 -7.08
C VAL A 11 10.44 -6.95 -5.60
N LYS A 12 9.21 -6.97 -5.10
CA LYS A 12 8.83 -7.49 -3.79
C LYS A 12 8.01 -8.77 -3.98
N ASN A 13 8.56 -9.88 -3.52
CA ASN A 13 7.94 -11.20 -3.62
C ASN A 13 7.08 -11.51 -2.38
N TYR A 14 6.08 -10.67 -2.08
CA TYR A 14 5.16 -10.93 -0.98
C TYR A 14 4.15 -12.02 -1.36
N ASP A 15 3.75 -12.87 -0.41
CA ASP A 15 2.94 -14.08 -0.66
C ASP A 15 1.59 -13.82 -1.34
N TRP A 16 1.05 -12.60 -1.20
CA TRP A 16 -0.22 -12.20 -1.82
C TRP A 16 -0.12 -11.90 -3.32
N GLY A 17 1.10 -11.90 -3.89
CA GLY A 17 1.37 -11.50 -5.26
C GLY A 17 0.91 -12.50 -6.32
N GLY A 18 0.62 -12.00 -7.52
CA GLY A 18 0.46 -12.82 -8.71
C GLY A 18 1.79 -13.40 -9.24
N HIS A 19 1.75 -14.23 -10.28
CA HIS A 19 2.93 -14.97 -10.74
C HIS A 19 3.36 -14.58 -12.16
N ASP A 20 2.52 -13.83 -12.88
CA ASP A 20 2.63 -13.70 -14.34
C ASP A 20 2.65 -12.25 -14.82
N PHE A 21 1.86 -11.34 -14.22
CA PHE A 21 1.70 -9.99 -14.76
C PHE A 21 3.00 -9.18 -14.68
N ILE A 22 3.59 -9.06 -13.48
CA ILE A 22 4.84 -8.31 -13.31
C ILE A 22 6.01 -8.98 -14.07
N PRO A 23 6.21 -10.31 -14.04
CA PRO A 23 7.25 -10.95 -14.86
C PRO A 23 7.10 -10.67 -16.35
N SER A 24 5.86 -10.76 -16.87
CA SER A 24 5.57 -10.45 -18.27
C SER A 24 5.83 -8.97 -18.59
N LEU A 25 5.44 -8.06 -17.70
CA LEU A 25 5.70 -6.62 -17.82
C LEU A 25 7.20 -6.31 -17.89
N LEU A 26 8.01 -7.03 -17.12
CA LEU A 26 9.46 -6.86 -17.08
C LEU A 26 10.21 -7.66 -18.16
N GLY A 27 9.51 -8.51 -18.93
CA GLY A 27 10.13 -9.39 -19.92
C GLY A 27 11.03 -10.47 -19.31
N ILE A 28 10.77 -10.89 -18.06
CA ILE A 28 11.55 -11.92 -17.36
C ILE A 28 10.76 -13.21 -17.19
N LYS A 29 11.46 -14.35 -17.12
CA LYS A 29 10.84 -15.64 -16.82
C LYS A 29 10.71 -15.85 -15.31
N ASN A 30 9.57 -16.38 -14.87
CA ASN A 30 9.34 -16.80 -13.48
C ASN A 30 9.37 -18.33 -13.35
N GLU A 31 10.52 -18.94 -13.63
CA GLU A 31 10.67 -20.41 -13.67
C GLU A 31 10.40 -21.07 -12.32
N ASN A 32 10.69 -20.38 -11.22
CA ASN A 32 10.49 -20.87 -9.85
C ASN A 32 9.09 -20.58 -9.29
N GLN A 33 8.19 -19.98 -10.08
CA GLN A 33 6.84 -19.63 -9.65
C GLN A 33 6.83 -18.84 -8.33
N LEU A 34 7.72 -17.84 -8.23
CA LEU A 34 7.72 -16.93 -7.09
C LEU A 34 6.52 -15.98 -7.19
N PRO A 35 5.93 -15.53 -6.08
CA PRO A 35 4.93 -14.49 -6.12
C PRO A 35 5.61 -13.15 -6.45
N PHE A 36 5.03 -12.33 -7.31
CA PHE A 36 5.45 -10.98 -7.66
C PHE A 36 4.34 -10.04 -7.22
N ALA A 37 4.52 -9.41 -6.07
CA ALA A 37 3.48 -8.61 -5.44
C ALA A 37 3.59 -7.14 -5.85
N GLU A 38 4.79 -6.58 -5.74
CA GLU A 38 5.05 -5.18 -6.08
C GLU A 38 6.34 -5.04 -6.91
N TYR A 39 6.36 -4.09 -7.85
CA TYR A 39 7.57 -3.62 -8.52
C TYR A 39 7.79 -2.14 -8.24
N TRP A 40 8.88 -1.80 -7.54
CA TRP A 40 9.14 -0.47 -7.00
C TRP A 40 10.12 0.31 -7.86
N LEU A 41 9.72 1.51 -8.26
CA LEU A 41 10.55 2.47 -8.99
C LEU A 41 10.67 3.76 -8.18
N GLY A 42 11.89 4.05 -7.71
CA GLY A 42 12.20 5.30 -7.04
C GLY A 42 13.39 5.22 -6.09
N THR A 43 13.37 6.07 -5.07
CA THR A 43 14.51 6.28 -4.16
C THR A 43 14.22 5.78 -2.74
N HIS A 44 13.23 4.89 -2.58
CA HIS A 44 12.81 4.41 -1.28
C HIS A 44 13.91 3.53 -0.63
N ALA A 45 14.23 3.77 0.65
CA ALA A 45 15.35 3.11 1.33
C ALA A 45 15.28 1.57 1.33
N LEU A 46 14.07 1.01 1.44
CA LEU A 46 13.85 -0.45 1.40
C LEU A 46 13.85 -1.06 -0.01
N GLY A 47 13.98 -0.26 -1.07
CA GLY A 47 13.97 -0.73 -2.45
C GLY A 47 14.46 0.35 -3.41
N PRO A 48 15.73 0.78 -3.29
CA PRO A 48 16.26 1.85 -4.13
C PRO A 48 16.48 1.32 -5.55
N SER A 49 15.99 2.06 -6.54
CA SER A 49 16.24 1.76 -7.94
C SER A 49 17.70 1.98 -8.33
N THR A 50 18.14 1.29 -9.38
CA THR A 50 19.43 1.49 -10.04
C THR A 50 19.22 2.09 -11.42
N ILE A 51 20.24 2.77 -11.94
CA ILE A 51 20.27 3.21 -13.32
C ILE A 51 21.30 2.41 -14.09
N GLU A 52 20.97 2.09 -15.33
CA GLU A 52 21.86 1.43 -16.28
C GLU A 52 22.57 2.47 -17.15
N LEU A 53 23.90 2.38 -17.22
CA LEU A 53 24.74 3.27 -18.00
C LEU A 53 24.98 2.70 -19.40
N PRO A 54 25.35 3.54 -20.40
CA PRO A 54 25.57 3.09 -21.78
C PRO A 54 26.68 2.05 -21.95
N ASN A 55 27.59 1.95 -20.97
CA ASN A 55 28.65 0.94 -20.94
C ASN A 55 28.22 -0.39 -20.29
N GLY A 56 26.95 -0.52 -19.88
CA GLY A 56 26.39 -1.68 -19.18
C GLY A 56 26.58 -1.67 -17.67
N ASP A 57 27.31 -0.69 -17.12
CA ASP A 57 27.47 -0.58 -15.67
C ASP A 57 26.16 -0.11 -15.02
N THR A 58 25.97 -0.48 -13.75
CA THR A 58 24.85 0.02 -12.95
C THR A 58 25.34 0.88 -11.79
N LYS A 59 24.55 1.86 -11.40
CA LYS A 59 24.78 2.61 -10.16
C LYS A 59 23.47 2.94 -9.46
N PRO A 60 23.48 3.15 -8.12
CA PRO A 60 22.28 3.54 -7.39
C PRO A 60 21.70 4.84 -7.97
N PHE A 61 20.38 4.89 -8.18
CA PHE A 61 19.73 6.10 -8.68
C PHE A 61 19.94 7.30 -7.74
N THR A 62 20.00 7.03 -6.44
CA THR A 62 20.30 8.01 -5.38
C THR A 62 21.69 8.65 -5.50
N SER A 63 22.65 8.01 -6.21
CA SER A 63 23.98 8.58 -6.45
C SER A 63 23.94 9.87 -7.30
N LEU A 64 22.82 10.12 -8.00
CA LEU A 64 22.59 11.36 -8.74
C LEU A 64 22.17 12.53 -7.83
N GLY A 65 22.09 12.33 -6.51
CA GLY A 65 21.67 13.34 -5.54
C GLY A 65 20.16 13.57 -5.47
N ASN A 66 19.37 12.76 -6.18
CA ASN A 66 17.93 12.92 -6.27
C ASN A 66 17.22 12.00 -5.27
N SER A 67 16.34 12.57 -4.44
CA SER A 67 15.22 11.85 -3.83
C SER A 67 13.95 12.17 -4.61
N LEU A 68 13.16 11.16 -4.95
CA LEU A 68 11.84 11.38 -5.53
C LEU A 68 10.83 11.62 -4.43
N PRO A 69 9.92 12.60 -4.60
CA PRO A 69 8.85 12.86 -3.63
C PRO A 69 7.72 11.82 -3.71
N PHE A 70 7.88 10.78 -4.54
CA PHE A 70 6.94 9.69 -4.71
C PHE A 70 7.67 8.36 -4.92
N LEU A 71 6.95 7.27 -4.68
CA LEU A 71 7.36 5.92 -5.03
C LEU A 71 6.34 5.38 -6.05
N LEU A 72 6.80 5.08 -7.25
CA LEU A 72 5.96 4.42 -8.25
C LEU A 72 5.98 2.91 -7.98
N LYS A 73 4.79 2.30 -7.98
CA LYS A 73 4.65 0.86 -7.79
C LYS A 73 3.72 0.26 -8.81
N MET A 74 4.10 -0.87 -9.38
CA MET A 74 3.17 -1.80 -10.03
C MET A 74 2.79 -2.87 -9.03
N LEU A 75 1.49 -3.14 -8.89
CA LEU A 75 0.95 -4.13 -7.97
C LEU A 75 0.25 -5.22 -8.78
N ASP A 76 0.56 -6.47 -8.49
CA ASP A 76 -0.14 -7.65 -9.01
C ASP A 76 -0.77 -8.38 -7.83
N VAL A 77 -2.03 -8.05 -7.57
CA VAL A 77 -2.78 -8.45 -6.38
C VAL A 77 -3.55 -9.73 -6.67
N LYS A 78 -3.02 -10.88 -6.24
CA LYS A 78 -3.69 -12.18 -6.35
C LYS A 78 -4.60 -12.45 -5.16
N GLU A 79 -4.12 -12.15 -3.95
CA GLU A 79 -4.87 -12.31 -2.71
C GLU A 79 -5.35 -10.96 -2.16
N MET A 80 -6.52 -10.95 -1.51
CA MET A 80 -7.11 -9.74 -0.92
C MET A 80 -6.17 -9.12 0.13
N LEU A 81 -5.93 -7.82 0.00
CA LEU A 81 -5.13 -7.07 0.96
C LEU A 81 -5.97 -6.61 2.15
N SER A 82 -5.29 -6.36 3.27
CA SER A 82 -5.91 -5.79 4.46
C SER A 82 -6.52 -4.41 4.17
N ILE A 83 -7.65 -4.10 4.81
CA ILE A 83 -8.22 -2.75 4.81
C ILE A 83 -7.23 -1.79 5.48
N GLN A 84 -6.98 -0.65 4.85
CA GLN A 84 -5.99 0.33 5.31
C GLN A 84 -6.64 1.68 5.61
N VAL A 85 -6.06 2.38 6.58
CA VAL A 85 -6.36 3.79 6.86
C VAL A 85 -5.04 4.54 6.93
N HIS A 86 -4.91 5.61 6.16
CA HIS A 86 -3.76 6.50 6.26
C HIS A 86 -4.08 7.62 7.26
N PRO A 87 -3.23 7.83 8.29
CA PRO A 87 -3.40 8.94 9.21
C PRO A 87 -3.20 10.28 8.51
N SER A 88 -3.76 11.35 9.09
CA SER A 88 -3.37 12.72 8.71
C SER A 88 -1.88 12.95 9.03
N SER A 89 -1.26 13.95 8.40
CA SER A 89 0.16 14.28 8.67
C SER A 89 0.45 14.49 10.15
N GLU A 90 -0.44 15.18 10.86
CA GLU A 90 -0.26 15.45 12.29
C GLU A 90 -0.26 14.15 13.11
N VAL A 91 -1.15 13.20 12.78
CA VAL A 91 -1.22 11.90 13.47
C VAL A 91 -0.03 11.02 13.08
N ALA A 92 0.39 11.04 11.81
CA ALA A 92 1.56 10.30 11.33
C ALA A 92 2.84 10.74 12.06
N GLU A 93 3.09 12.04 12.15
CA GLU A 93 4.26 12.60 12.83
C GLU A 93 4.27 12.25 14.31
N LYS A 94 3.14 12.43 15.01
CA LYS A 94 3.02 12.08 16.43
C LYS A 94 3.26 10.58 16.67
N GLY A 95 2.69 9.73 15.82
CA GLY A 95 2.87 8.28 15.90
C GLY A 95 4.32 7.85 15.65
N PHE A 96 4.96 8.42 14.62
CA PHE A 96 6.37 8.16 14.30
C PHE A 96 7.28 8.54 15.46
N MET A 97 7.14 9.76 16.00
CA MET A 97 7.99 10.25 17.09
C MET A 97 7.81 9.44 18.38
N ARG A 98 6.61 8.92 18.63
CA ARG A 98 6.35 8.01 19.74
C ARG A 98 7.12 6.69 19.57
N GLU A 99 7.00 6.03 18.41
CA GLU A 99 7.69 4.76 18.15
C GLU A 99 9.22 4.91 18.12
N GLU A 100 9.73 6.06 17.67
CA GLU A 100 11.16 6.41 17.80
C GLU A 100 11.61 6.49 19.26
N LYS A 101 10.84 7.17 20.11
CA LYS A 101 11.14 7.32 21.54
C LYS A 101 11.11 5.97 22.26
N GLU A 102 10.26 5.05 21.80
CA GLU A 102 10.16 3.67 22.30
C GLU A 102 11.27 2.76 21.73
N GLY A 103 12.08 3.24 20.78
CA GLY A 103 13.19 2.48 20.19
C GLY A 103 12.76 1.36 19.25
N ILE A 104 11.52 1.41 18.72
CA ILE A 104 11.01 0.38 17.81
C ILE A 104 11.72 0.55 16.46
N ALA A 105 12.48 -0.45 16.03
CA ALA A 105 13.18 -0.40 14.74
C ALA A 105 12.20 -0.24 13.56
N LEU A 106 12.59 0.49 12.51
CA LEU A 106 11.76 0.69 11.30
C LEU A 106 11.37 -0.62 10.59
N THR A 107 12.18 -1.66 10.77
CA THR A 107 11.96 -3.01 10.22
C THR A 107 11.18 -3.92 11.15
N ALA A 108 10.85 -3.49 12.38
CA ALA A 108 10.12 -4.30 13.33
C ALA A 108 8.68 -4.55 12.85
N THR A 109 8.16 -5.75 13.11
CA THR A 109 6.81 -6.15 12.70
C THR A 109 5.71 -5.35 13.39
N ASN A 110 5.99 -4.81 14.58
CA ASN A 110 5.09 -3.95 15.35
C ASN A 110 5.27 -2.45 15.07
N ARG A 111 6.10 -2.04 14.09
CA ARG A 111 6.24 -0.64 13.67
C ARG A 111 5.08 -0.23 12.77
N VAL A 112 4.18 0.61 13.26
CA VAL A 112 3.01 1.09 12.50
C VAL A 112 3.36 2.35 11.71
N TYR A 113 4.12 3.28 12.29
CA TYR A 113 4.46 4.57 11.69
C TYR A 113 5.88 4.51 11.12
N LYS A 114 5.97 4.18 9.83
CA LYS A 114 7.25 4.02 9.11
C LYS A 114 7.79 5.32 8.51
N ASP A 115 6.98 6.36 8.47
CA ASP A 115 7.36 7.71 8.05
C ASP A 115 6.51 8.77 8.79
N ARG A 116 6.87 10.05 8.61
CA ARG A 116 6.23 11.20 9.26
C ARG A 116 5.20 11.90 8.37
N PHE A 117 4.98 11.41 7.16
CA PHE A 117 4.23 12.14 6.14
C PHE A 117 2.82 11.58 5.99
N HIS A 118 1.89 12.40 5.46
CA HIS A 118 0.66 11.81 4.94
C HIS A 118 1.01 11.08 3.65
N LYS A 119 0.27 10.01 3.36
CA LYS A 119 0.52 9.17 2.19
C LYS A 119 -0.64 9.31 1.21
N PRO A 120 -0.66 10.34 0.35
CA PRO A 120 -1.64 10.41 -0.71
C PRO A 120 -1.29 9.33 -1.74
N GLU A 121 -2.28 8.53 -2.12
CA GLU A 121 -2.12 7.46 -3.09
C GLU A 121 -3.00 7.71 -4.31
N LEU A 122 -2.45 7.41 -5.49
CA LEU A 122 -3.17 7.40 -6.77
C LEU A 122 -3.02 6.01 -7.35
N MET A 123 -4.14 5.39 -7.70
CA MET A 123 -4.18 4.07 -8.33
C MET A 123 -4.71 4.20 -9.76
N VAL A 124 -4.04 3.51 -10.68
CA VAL A 124 -4.48 3.36 -12.07
C VAL A 124 -4.61 1.87 -12.35
N ALA A 125 -5.82 1.45 -12.71
CA ALA A 125 -6.09 0.06 -13.04
C ALA A 125 -5.48 -0.29 -14.41
N LEU A 126 -4.60 -1.29 -14.43
CA LEU A 126 -4.00 -1.83 -15.66
C LEU A 126 -4.74 -3.07 -16.20
N SER A 127 -5.65 -3.60 -15.39
CA SER A 127 -6.58 -4.71 -15.67
C SER A 127 -7.88 -4.45 -14.92
N ASP A 128 -8.82 -5.39 -14.95
CA ASP A 128 -9.93 -5.40 -14.00
C ASP A 128 -9.38 -5.33 -12.57
N PHE A 129 -9.98 -4.46 -11.76
CA PHE A 129 -9.49 -4.13 -10.44
C PHE A 129 -10.64 -3.87 -9.48
N TRP A 130 -10.56 -4.47 -8.28
CA TRP A 130 -11.54 -4.31 -7.22
C TRP A 130 -10.93 -3.52 -6.07
N LEU A 131 -11.64 -2.48 -5.64
CA LEU A 131 -11.19 -1.57 -4.58
C LEU A 131 -12.33 -1.25 -3.63
N LEU A 132 -12.04 -1.31 -2.33
CA LEU A 132 -12.87 -0.69 -1.30
C LEU A 132 -12.31 0.70 -0.99
N GLN A 133 -13.13 1.74 -1.15
CA GLN A 133 -12.72 3.12 -0.88
C GLN A 133 -13.86 3.87 -0.19
N GLY A 134 -13.57 4.38 1.00
CA GLY A 134 -14.50 5.16 1.79
C GLY A 134 -15.70 4.38 2.32
N PHE A 135 -16.58 5.10 3.01
CA PHE A 135 -17.85 4.57 3.48
C PHE A 135 -18.97 4.88 2.48
N ARG A 136 -19.89 3.94 2.33
CA ARG A 136 -21.15 4.16 1.61
C ARG A 136 -21.97 5.28 2.28
N PRO A 137 -22.88 5.95 1.53
CA PRO A 137 -23.87 6.84 2.13
C PRO A 137 -24.66 6.15 3.24
N ALA A 138 -24.97 6.89 4.31
CA ALA A 138 -25.66 6.34 5.48
C ALA A 138 -26.98 5.62 5.16
N LYS A 139 -27.72 6.10 4.14
CA LYS A 139 -28.95 5.46 3.67
C LYS A 139 -28.72 4.09 3.05
N GLU A 140 -27.64 3.92 2.29
CA GLU A 140 -27.28 2.62 1.71
C GLU A 140 -26.83 1.65 2.79
N ILE A 141 -26.08 2.13 3.78
CA ILE A 141 -25.70 1.32 4.94
C ILE A 141 -26.95 0.85 5.69
N ALA A 142 -27.89 1.76 5.98
CA ALA A 142 -29.14 1.41 6.63
C ALA A 142 -29.95 0.36 5.85
N ALA A 143 -30.02 0.49 4.52
CA ALA A 143 -30.70 -0.49 3.67
C ALA A 143 -30.03 -1.87 3.76
N LEU A 144 -28.71 -1.92 3.66
CA LEU A 144 -27.93 -3.17 3.75
C LEU A 144 -28.09 -3.87 5.11
N LEU A 145 -28.09 -3.10 6.20
CA LEU A 145 -28.30 -3.64 7.55
C LEU A 145 -29.70 -4.24 7.74
N ASN A 146 -30.71 -3.74 7.02
CA ASN A 146 -32.07 -4.28 7.06
C ASN A 146 -32.26 -5.48 6.13
N GLU A 147 -31.55 -5.50 5.01
CA GLU A 147 -31.64 -6.56 4.00
C GLU A 147 -31.01 -7.88 4.48
N ILE A 148 -29.88 -7.82 5.18
CA ILE A 148 -29.13 -8.99 5.62
C ILE A 148 -29.49 -9.33 7.07
N ASP A 149 -30.09 -10.49 7.28
CA ASP A 149 -30.60 -10.92 8.59
C ASP A 149 -29.51 -10.92 9.68
N GLU A 150 -28.30 -11.38 9.36
CA GLU A 150 -27.16 -11.41 10.26
C GLU A 150 -26.73 -10.00 10.72
N PHE A 151 -26.98 -8.98 9.91
CA PHE A 151 -26.62 -7.59 10.20
C PHE A 151 -27.66 -6.84 11.03
N LYS A 152 -28.85 -7.41 11.23
CA LYS A 152 -29.92 -6.74 12.00
C LYS A 152 -29.51 -6.42 13.44
N SER A 153 -28.64 -7.24 14.02
CA SER A 153 -28.07 -7.00 15.35
C SER A 153 -27.25 -5.70 15.44
N LEU A 154 -26.76 -5.19 14.31
CA LEU A 154 -25.95 -3.97 14.22
C LEU A 154 -26.80 -2.70 14.04
N ILE A 155 -28.09 -2.82 13.69
CA ILE A 155 -28.99 -1.68 13.46
C ILE A 155 -29.01 -0.72 14.67
N PRO A 156 -29.20 -1.19 15.93
CA PRO A 156 -29.26 -0.28 17.07
C PRO A 156 -27.96 0.50 17.29
N VAL A 157 -26.80 -0.10 16.96
CA VAL A 157 -25.49 0.56 17.04
C VAL A 157 -25.39 1.68 16.00
N PHE A 158 -25.80 1.37 14.77
CA PHE A 158 -25.78 2.33 13.67
C PHE A 158 -26.77 3.48 13.88
N GLU A 159 -27.99 3.23 14.33
CA GLU A 159 -28.98 4.29 14.58
C GLU A 159 -28.54 5.23 15.70
N LYS A 160 -27.87 4.71 16.73
CA LYS A 160 -27.43 5.51 17.88
C LYS A 160 -26.18 6.36 17.60
N GLY A 161 -25.23 5.83 16.83
CA GLY A 161 -23.90 6.44 16.70
C GLY A 161 -23.35 6.53 15.26
N GLY A 162 -24.17 6.23 14.27
CA GLY A 162 -23.84 6.32 12.86
C GLY A 162 -22.71 5.36 12.43
N VAL A 163 -22.08 5.70 11.31
CA VAL A 163 -21.02 4.90 10.67
C VAL A 163 -19.83 4.67 11.62
N GLN A 164 -19.45 5.70 12.39
CA GLN A 164 -18.30 5.60 13.29
C GLN A 164 -18.54 4.58 14.40
N ALA A 165 -19.71 4.61 15.06
CA ALA A 165 -20.03 3.65 16.11
C ALA A 165 -20.16 2.24 15.56
N LEU A 166 -20.78 2.09 14.39
CA LEU A 166 -20.90 0.80 13.70
C LEU A 166 -19.51 0.22 13.37
N TYR A 167 -18.66 0.99 12.71
CA TYR A 167 -17.31 0.57 12.33
C TYR A 167 -16.50 0.17 13.56
N ARG A 168 -16.51 1.00 14.60
CA ARG A 168 -15.81 0.72 15.86
C ARG A 168 -16.31 -0.57 16.50
N PHE A 169 -17.62 -0.73 16.62
CA PHE A 169 -18.22 -1.92 17.23
C PHE A 169 -17.76 -3.18 16.51
N VAL A 170 -17.88 -3.24 15.18
CA VAL A 170 -17.48 -4.40 14.37
C VAL A 170 -15.99 -4.71 14.51
N MET A 171 -15.12 -3.69 14.49
CA MET A 171 -13.67 -3.89 14.63
C MET A 171 -13.23 -4.29 16.04
N GLU A 172 -14.07 -4.05 17.06
CA GLU A 172 -13.82 -4.41 18.46
C GLU A 172 -14.60 -5.67 18.90
N MET A 173 -15.34 -6.32 17.99
CA MET A 173 -16.04 -7.58 18.30
C MET A 173 -15.01 -8.68 18.68
N PRO A 174 -15.33 -9.51 19.69
CA PRO A 174 -14.45 -10.57 20.17
C PRO A 174 -14.30 -11.73 19.18
#